data_AF-A0A5N6WKC6-F1
#
_entry.id   AF-A0A5N6WKC6-F1
#
_cell.length_a   1.000
_cell.length_b   1.000
_cell.length_c   1.000
_cell.angle_alpha   90.00
_cell.angle_beta   90.00
_cell.angle_gamma   90.00
#
_symmetry.space_group_name_H-M   'P 1'
#
loop_
_entity.id
_entity.type
_entity.pdbx_description
1 polymer ?
#
loop_
_entity_poly.entity_id
_entity_poly.type
_entity_poly.pdbx_seq_one_letter_code
_entity_poly.pdbx_strand_id
1 'polypeptide(L)'
;MRLYIGKLNADPYAENEIISFSFNAGFRQGSTAYLVGQWTQGATGEPKANYRFQGTITKLEDGQIEIFKDEDVYYWFKGRVSGESNKELVLEMYRKHDAKLYGNATLSFGFKED
;
A
#
# COMPACT_ATOMS: atom_id res chain seq x y z
N MET A 1 -13.11 7.27 -7.78
CA MET A 1 -11.80 6.94 -7.13
C MET A 1 -11.98 6.60 -5.64
N ARG A 2 -11.12 5.81 -4.99
CA ARG A 2 -11.02 5.71 -3.51
C ARG A 2 -9.61 6.05 -3.02
N LEU A 3 -9.50 6.73 -1.89
CA LEU A 3 -8.23 7.14 -1.28
C LEU A 3 -8.19 6.71 0.19
N TYR A 4 -7.08 6.06 0.58
CA TYR A 4 -6.75 5.72 1.96
C TYR A 4 -5.43 6.42 2.33
N ILE A 5 -5.34 6.92 3.56
CA ILE A 5 -4.15 7.63 4.06
C ILE A 5 -3.79 7.03 5.42
N GLY A 6 -2.51 6.79 5.64
CA GLY A 6 -2.04 6.25 6.90
C GLY A 6 -0.54 6.37 7.04
N LYS A 7 0.03 5.52 7.89
CA LYS A 7 1.47 5.53 8.16
C LYS A 7 2.07 4.15 8.02
N LEU A 8 3.25 4.09 7.39
CA LEU A 8 4.04 2.89 7.17
C LEU A 8 5.17 2.80 8.19
N ASN A 9 5.35 1.60 8.73
CA ASN A 9 6.58 1.19 9.40
C ASN A 9 7.22 0.07 8.57
N ALA A 10 8.46 0.26 8.15
CA ALA A 10 9.22 -0.67 7.32
C ALA A 10 10.73 -0.50 7.57
N ASP A 11 11.26 -1.27 8.52
CA ASP A 11 12.65 -1.22 8.93
C ASP A 11 13.61 -1.59 7.78
N PRO A 12 14.73 -0.85 7.56
CA PRO A 12 15.19 0.34 8.27
C PRO A 12 14.80 1.66 7.60
N TYR A 13 13.94 1.64 6.57
CA TYR A 13 13.74 2.78 5.68
C TYR A 13 12.54 3.67 6.03
N ALA A 14 11.55 3.16 6.77
CA ALA A 14 10.41 3.95 7.24
C ALA A 14 10.09 3.67 8.71
N GLU A 15 10.06 4.74 9.50
CA GLU A 15 9.52 4.79 10.85
C GLU A 15 8.40 5.83 10.87
N ASN A 16 7.15 5.36 11.00
CA ASN A 16 5.95 6.20 11.11
C ASN A 16 5.76 7.21 9.94
N GLU A 17 6.10 6.81 8.72
CA GLU A 17 6.06 7.69 7.54
C GLU A 17 4.70 7.71 6.85
N ILE A 18 4.30 8.85 6.32
CA ILE A 18 3.01 8.99 5.63
C ILE A 18 3.00 8.24 4.30
N ILE A 19 1.91 7.52 4.05
CA ILE A 19 1.59 6.95 2.75
C ILE A 19 0.14 7.27 2.38
N SER A 20 -0.11 7.41 1.08
CA SER A 20 -1.45 7.45 0.52
C SER A 20 -1.61 6.42 -0.58
N PHE A 21 -2.74 5.74 -0.58
CA PHE A 21 -3.05 4.67 -1.51
C PHE A 21 -4.38 4.95 -2.18
N SER A 22 -4.36 5.12 -3.50
CA SER A 22 -5.54 5.37 -4.31
C SER A 22 -5.86 4.20 -5.23
N PHE A 23 -7.15 4.03 -5.51
CA PHE A 23 -7.69 2.98 -6.37
C PHE A 23 -8.67 3.59 -7.36
N ASN A 24 -8.59 3.21 -8.64
CA ASN A 24 -9.61 3.59 -9.62
C ASN A 24 -10.85 2.67 -9.43
N ALA A 25 -11.86 3.21 -8.76
CA ALA A 25 -13.05 2.50 -8.27
C ALA A 25 -12.83 1.73 -6.95
N GLY A 26 -13.76 0.81 -6.64
CA GLY A 26 -13.68 -0.03 -5.44
C GLY A 26 -12.63 -1.14 -5.54
N PHE A 27 -12.53 -1.95 -4.48
CA PHE A 27 -11.69 -3.14 -4.48
C PHE A 27 -12.28 -4.18 -5.43
N ARG A 28 -11.60 -4.38 -6.56
CA ARG A 28 -11.88 -5.41 -7.57
C ARG A 28 -10.55 -5.87 -8.12
N GLN A 29 -10.43 -7.16 -8.45
CA GLN A 29 -9.26 -7.64 -9.15
C GLN A 29 -9.13 -6.91 -10.51
N GLY A 30 -7.92 -6.49 -10.85
CA GLY A 30 -7.60 -5.68 -12.03
C GLY A 30 -7.78 -4.17 -11.87
N SER A 31 -8.37 -3.68 -10.76
CA SER A 31 -8.41 -2.24 -10.49
C SER A 31 -7.00 -1.69 -10.36
N THR A 32 -6.71 -0.56 -11.02
CA THR A 32 -5.49 0.23 -10.82
C THR A 32 -5.38 0.68 -9.37
N ALA A 33 -4.18 0.52 -8.84
CA ALA A 33 -3.78 0.97 -7.53
C ALA A 33 -2.52 1.85 -7.66
N TYR A 34 -2.46 2.92 -6.88
CA TYR A 34 -1.33 3.85 -6.90
C TYR A 34 -1.00 4.28 -5.48
N LEU A 35 0.25 4.08 -5.09
CA LEU A 35 0.78 4.46 -3.79
C LEU A 35 1.78 5.58 -3.98
N VAL A 36 1.66 6.62 -3.17
CA VAL A 36 2.75 7.58 -2.93
C VAL A 36 3.08 7.62 -1.46
N GLY A 37 4.36 7.75 -1.15
CA GLY A 37 4.84 7.74 0.21
C GLY A 37 6.19 8.41 0.34
N GLN A 38 6.65 8.42 1.58
CA GLN A 38 7.93 8.99 1.97
C GLN A 38 8.70 7.97 2.81
N TRP A 39 10.01 7.86 2.59
CA TRP A 39 10.90 7.10 3.46
C TRP A 39 11.42 8.01 4.57
N THR A 40 11.75 7.46 5.74
CA THR A 40 12.55 8.17 6.75
C THR A 40 13.94 8.42 6.19
N GLN A 41 14.51 7.37 5.59
CA GLN A 41 15.77 7.42 4.87
C GLN A 41 15.69 6.49 3.66
N GLY A 42 15.97 7.01 2.47
CA GLY A 42 16.02 6.25 1.24
C GLY A 42 17.23 5.31 1.19
N ALA A 43 17.23 4.36 0.25
CA ALA A 43 18.32 3.38 0.09
C ALA A 43 19.69 4.03 -0.24
N THR A 44 19.71 5.24 -0.79
CA THR A 44 20.92 6.04 -1.05
C THR A 44 21.37 6.88 0.15
N GLY A 45 20.67 6.78 1.28
CA GLY A 45 20.92 7.58 2.49
C GLY A 45 20.20 8.92 2.53
N GLU A 46 19.48 9.29 1.46
CA GLU A 46 18.71 10.53 1.37
C GLU A 46 17.58 10.57 2.41
N PRO A 47 17.55 11.55 3.33
CA PRO A 47 16.46 11.67 4.28
C PRO A 47 15.16 12.04 3.57
N LYS A 48 14.03 11.54 4.05
CA LYS A 48 12.71 12.02 3.62
C LYS A 48 12.43 11.87 2.12
N ALA A 49 13.08 10.90 1.46
CA ALA A 49 12.96 10.61 0.04
C ALA A 49 11.53 10.13 -0.32
N ASN A 50 10.93 10.77 -1.33
CA ASN A 50 9.61 10.38 -1.84
C ASN A 50 9.72 9.16 -2.75
N TYR A 51 8.69 8.31 -2.74
CA TYR A 51 8.58 7.17 -3.64
C TYR A 51 7.15 6.99 -4.12
N ARG A 52 7.01 6.20 -5.18
CA ARG A 52 5.72 5.78 -5.73
C ARG A 52 5.74 4.32 -6.17
N PHE A 53 4.60 3.66 -6.05
CA PHE A 53 4.32 2.38 -6.69
C PHE A 53 3.01 2.51 -7.48
N GLN A 54 2.97 1.87 -8.64
CA GLN A 54 1.81 1.89 -9.52
C GLN A 54 1.58 0.49 -10.04
N GLY A 55 0.31 0.17 -10.30
CA GLY A 55 -0.04 -1.19 -10.65
C GLY A 55 -1.50 -1.51 -10.43
N THR A 56 -1.79 -2.75 -10.05
CA THR A 56 -3.17 -3.26 -9.89
C THR A 56 -3.39 -4.06 -8.61
N ILE A 57 -4.66 -4.24 -8.25
CA ILE A 57 -5.11 -5.31 -7.36
C ILE A 57 -5.02 -6.62 -8.14
N THR A 58 -4.04 -7.45 -7.82
CA THR A 58 -3.79 -8.72 -8.54
C THR A 58 -4.71 -9.84 -8.06
N LYS A 59 -5.19 -9.76 -6.82
CA LYS A 59 -6.14 -10.72 -6.24
C LYS A 59 -7.08 -10.06 -5.25
N LEU A 60 -8.36 -10.48 -5.24
CA LEU A 60 -9.34 -10.15 -4.21
C LEU A 60 -10.16 -11.41 -3.88
N GLU A 61 -10.01 -11.94 -2.67
CA GLU A 61 -10.68 -13.15 -2.20
C GLU A 61 -10.94 -13.05 -0.70
N ASP A 62 -12.16 -13.34 -0.24
CA ASP A 62 -12.54 -13.34 1.18
C ASP A 62 -12.14 -12.08 1.97
N GLY A 63 -12.23 -10.91 1.33
CA GLY A 63 -11.87 -9.61 1.92
C GLY A 63 -10.36 -9.36 2.06
N GLN A 64 -9.53 -10.29 1.61
CA GLN A 64 -8.09 -10.13 1.44
C GLN A 64 -7.79 -9.61 0.03
N ILE A 65 -6.86 -8.68 -0.07
CA ILE A 65 -6.38 -8.12 -1.33
C ILE A 65 -4.88 -8.32 -1.48
N GLU A 66 -4.45 -8.63 -2.70
CA GLU A 66 -3.05 -8.57 -3.11
C GLU A 66 -2.89 -7.43 -4.12
N ILE A 67 -1.88 -6.60 -3.93
CA ILE A 67 -1.63 -5.40 -4.72
C ILE A 67 -0.19 -5.47 -5.24
N PHE A 68 -0.02 -5.33 -6.55
CA PHE A 68 1.25 -5.35 -7.29
C PHE A 68 2.03 -6.68 -7.33
N LYS A 69 1.49 -7.78 -6.77
CA LYS A 69 2.26 -9.02 -6.53
C LYS A 69 2.90 -9.61 -7.79
N ASP A 70 2.18 -9.59 -8.90
CA ASP A 70 2.60 -10.17 -10.17
C ASP A 70 3.25 -9.14 -11.11
N GLU A 71 3.45 -7.90 -10.65
CA GLU A 71 3.94 -6.79 -11.46
C GLU A 71 5.42 -6.50 -11.19
N ASP A 72 6.10 -5.85 -12.13
CA ASP A 72 7.54 -5.54 -12.01
C ASP A 72 7.82 -4.36 -11.06
N VAL A 73 7.55 -4.58 -9.77
CA VAL A 73 7.80 -3.64 -8.67
C VAL A 73 8.62 -4.30 -7.56
N TYR A 74 9.36 -3.48 -6.80
CA TYR A 74 10.24 -4.00 -5.76
C TYR A 74 9.48 -4.50 -4.50
N TYR A 75 8.38 -3.82 -4.14
CA TYR A 75 7.50 -4.21 -3.04
C TYR A 75 6.08 -4.47 -3.55
N TRP A 76 5.44 -5.48 -2.97
CA TRP A 76 4.03 -5.76 -3.16
C TRP A 76 3.33 -5.76 -1.80
N PHE A 77 2.01 -5.64 -1.80
CA PHE A 77 1.23 -5.50 -0.58
C PHE A 77 0.18 -6.59 -0.48
N LYS A 78 0.03 -7.15 0.70
CA LYS A 78 -1.17 -7.90 1.10
C LYS A 78 -1.98 -7.00 2.00
N GLY A 79 -3.28 -6.96 1.81
CA GLY A 79 -4.15 -6.10 2.58
C GLY A 79 -5.44 -6.76 2.99
N ARG A 80 -6.10 -6.17 3.98
CA ARG A 80 -7.47 -6.48 4.37
C ARG A 80 -8.24 -5.19 4.53
N VAL A 81 -9.39 -5.13 3.88
CA VAL A 81 -10.35 -4.05 4.11
C VAL A 81 -11.11 -4.41 5.39
N SER A 82 -11.09 -3.52 6.37
CA SER A 82 -11.70 -3.74 7.68
C SER A 82 -12.49 -2.53 8.18
N GLY A 83 -13.14 -2.73 9.32
CA GLY A 83 -13.96 -1.70 9.98
C GLY A 83 -15.37 -1.59 9.41
N GLU A 84 -16.24 -0.89 10.13
CA GLU A 84 -17.59 -0.59 9.66
C GLU A 84 -17.53 0.18 8.33
N SER A 85 -18.28 -0.28 7.34
CA SER A 85 -18.38 0.37 6.02
C SER A 85 -17.05 0.50 5.24
N ASN A 86 -16.08 -0.41 5.42
CA ASN A 86 -14.81 -0.43 4.67
C ASN A 86 -13.93 0.82 4.86
N LYS A 87 -13.92 1.39 6.07
CA LYS A 87 -13.20 2.62 6.40
C LYS A 87 -11.73 2.42 6.75
N GLU A 88 -11.27 1.20 6.94
CA GLU A 88 -9.87 0.91 7.24
C GLU A 88 -9.27 -0.05 6.21
N LEU A 89 -8.00 0.19 5.88
CA LEU A 89 -7.19 -0.69 5.06
C LEU A 89 -5.93 -1.02 5.83
N VAL A 90 -5.81 -2.28 6.26
CA VAL A 90 -4.61 -2.80 6.92
C VAL A 90 -3.73 -3.45 5.85
N LEU A 91 -2.45 -3.10 5.82
CA LEU A 91 -1.48 -3.55 4.83
C LEU A 91 -0.27 -4.20 5.50
N GLU A 92 0.21 -5.24 4.84
CA GLU A 92 1.53 -5.84 5.01
C GLU A 92 2.32 -5.60 3.71
N MET A 93 3.54 -5.11 3.83
CA MET A 93 4.44 -4.86 2.71
C MET A 93 5.47 -5.98 2.62
N TYR A 94 5.63 -6.55 1.44
CA TYR A 94 6.53 -7.65 1.18
C TYR A 94 7.54 -7.27 0.11
N ARG A 95 8.79 -7.68 0.28
CA ARG A 95 9.80 -7.54 -0.77
C ARG A 95 9.62 -8.63 -1.81
N LYS A 96 9.58 -8.27 -3.09
CA LYS A 96 9.26 -9.20 -4.19
C LYS A 96 10.28 -10.34 -4.30
N HIS A 97 11.57 -10.03 -4.20
CA HIS A 97 12.65 -10.98 -4.44
C HIS A 97 12.61 -12.23 -3.54
N ASP A 98 12.22 -12.08 -2.27
CA ASP A 98 12.26 -13.16 -1.28
C ASP A 98 10.95 -13.37 -0.52
N ALA A 99 9.88 -12.66 -0.91
CA ALA A 99 8.59 -12.68 -0.24
C ALA A 99 8.67 -12.44 1.29
N LYS A 100 9.70 -11.73 1.75
CA LYS A 100 9.88 -11.42 3.17
C LYS A 100 8.95 -10.27 3.57
N LEU A 101 8.22 -10.45 4.66
CA LEU A 101 7.48 -9.37 5.31
C LEU A 101 8.46 -8.27 5.74
N TYR A 102 8.23 -7.07 5.24
CA TYR A 102 9.15 -5.94 5.34
C TYR A 102 8.55 -4.77 6.12
N GLY A 103 7.22 -4.63 6.11
CA GLY A 103 6.56 -3.54 6.82
C GLY A 103 5.06 -3.73 6.96
N ASN A 104 4.43 -2.81 7.67
CA ASN A 104 2.98 -2.77 7.85
C ASN A 104 2.47 -1.33 7.91
N ALA A 105 1.19 -1.16 7.57
CA ALA A 105 0.50 0.11 7.66
C ALA A 105 -0.97 -0.10 7.98
N THR A 106 -1.55 0.80 8.76
CA THR A 106 -3.02 0.94 8.88
C THR A 106 -3.40 2.28 8.30
N LEU A 107 -4.30 2.26 7.32
CA LEU A 107 -4.75 3.44 6.59
C LEU A 107 -6.24 3.66 6.83
N SER A 108 -6.61 4.90 7.06
CA SER A 108 -8.00 5.33 7.18
C SER A 108 -8.51 5.81 5.82
N PHE A 109 -9.78 5.55 5.56
CA PHE A 109 -10.48 6.07 4.39
C PHE A 109 -10.49 7.59 4.42
N GLY A 110 -9.91 8.21 3.39
CA GLY A 110 -9.86 9.66 3.23
C GLY A 110 -10.98 10.19 2.34
N PHE A 111 -11.19 9.56 1.18
CA PHE A 111 -12.08 10.09 0.15
C PHE A 111 -12.60 9.01 -0.80
N LYS A 112 -13.81 9.21 -1.32
CA LYS A 112 -14.29 8.57 -2.55
C LYS A 112 -14.86 9.63 -3.50
N GLU A 113 -14.60 9.45 -4.77
CA GLU A 113 -15.35 10.10 -5.84
C GLU A 113 -16.47 9.16 -6.26
N ASP A 114 -17.67 9.73 -6.40
CA ASP A 114 -18.91 9.03 -6.72
C ASP A 114 -18.96 8.53 -8.17
#